data_AF-A0A395GMZ8-F1
#
_entry.id   AF-A0A395GMZ8-F1
#
_cell.length_a   1.000
_cell.length_b   1.000
_cell.length_c   1.000
_cell.angle_alpha   90.00
_cell.angle_beta   90.00
_cell.angle_gamma   90.00
#
_symmetry.space_group_name_H-M   'P 1'
#
loop_
_entity.id
_entity.type
_entity.pdbx_description
1 polymer ?
#
loop_
_entity_poly.entity_id
_entity_poly.type
_entity_poly.pdbx_seq_one_letter_code
_entity_poly.pdbx_strand_id
1 'polypeptide(L)'
;MSSSPDQVPKDQPLCHENLSVLAKSLCDRIRNDILRNGRYGYLDLHSIPAGVGYPLAKRLCDSHAEITTYNSLNCMFSLKSPGWVHKAAYSWLLNEHHKARDNGFLTESENMENPLFDRPTFDGFPAPYEKTYKRSDCCIRPSSGGTMPSIVMETGGFGTSYECLLSDKNL
;
A
#
# COMPACT_ATOMS: atom_id res chain seq x y z
N MET A 1 41.28 -2.04 14.15
CA MET A 1 40.88 -1.30 12.94
C MET A 1 39.60 -1.94 12.43
N SER A 2 38.51 -1.20 12.53
CA SER A 2 37.13 -1.63 12.25
C SER A 2 36.83 -1.44 10.77
N SER A 3 36.41 -2.49 10.06
CA SER A 3 35.90 -2.41 8.69
C SER A 3 34.37 -2.26 8.74
N SER A 4 33.87 -1.07 8.42
CA SER A 4 32.45 -0.77 8.22
C SER A 4 31.87 -1.61 7.08
N PRO A 5 30.65 -2.18 7.21
CA PRO A 5 29.94 -2.80 6.12
C PRO A 5 28.84 -1.85 5.64
N ASP A 6 29.12 -1.00 4.66
CA ASP A 6 28.08 -0.33 3.88
C ASP A 6 28.67 0.26 2.61
N GLN A 7 28.23 -0.26 1.46
CA GLN A 7 27.75 0.53 0.31
C GLN A 7 27.51 -0.41 -0.88
N VAL A 8 26.26 -0.47 -1.33
CA VAL A 8 25.91 -1.01 -2.64
C VAL A 8 26.52 -0.08 -3.71
N PRO A 9 27.28 -0.60 -4.69
CA PRO A 9 27.90 0.24 -5.72
C PRO A 9 26.86 1.04 -6.50
N LYS A 10 27.04 2.36 -6.58
CA LYS A 10 26.05 3.32 -7.07
C LYS A 10 25.86 3.37 -8.59
N ASP A 11 26.71 2.74 -9.42
CA ASP A 11 26.70 3.03 -10.87
C ASP A 11 26.89 1.79 -11.78
N GLN A 12 26.08 0.75 -11.59
CA GLN A 12 25.89 -0.28 -12.62
C GLN A 12 24.41 -0.38 -13.00
N PRO A 13 24.06 -0.35 -14.30
CA PRO A 13 22.69 -0.62 -14.72
C PRO A 13 22.35 -2.06 -14.32
N LEU A 14 21.46 -2.20 -13.34
CA LEU A 14 20.96 -3.49 -12.89
C LEU A 14 20.25 -4.16 -14.07
N CYS A 15 20.84 -5.24 -14.61
CA CYS A 15 20.20 -6.03 -15.67
C CYS A 15 18.92 -6.70 -15.15
N HIS A 16 18.01 -7.04 -16.05
CA HIS A 16 16.71 -7.65 -15.71
C HIS A 16 16.84 -8.93 -14.86
N GLU A 17 17.88 -9.74 -15.09
CA GLU A 17 18.15 -10.95 -14.29
C GLU A 17 18.54 -10.60 -12.85
N ASN A 18 19.38 -9.58 -12.65
CA ASN A 18 19.79 -9.12 -11.32
C ASN A 18 18.61 -8.55 -10.52
N LEU A 19 17.68 -7.84 -11.18
CA LEU A 19 16.46 -7.31 -10.54
C LEU A 19 15.51 -8.43 -10.10
N SER A 20 15.35 -9.48 -10.92
CA SER A 20 14.51 -10.64 -10.60
C SER A 20 15.05 -11.45 -9.42
N VAL A 21 16.37 -11.66 -9.37
CA VAL A 21 17.04 -12.33 -8.25
C VAL A 21 16.92 -11.51 -6.97
N LEU A 22 17.14 -10.19 -7.04
CA LEU A 22 16.99 -9.29 -5.90
C LEU A 22 15.55 -9.28 -5.38
N ALA A 23 14.54 -9.22 -6.27
CA ALA A 23 13.14 -9.27 -5.89
C ALA A 23 12.78 -10.59 -5.18
N LYS A 24 13.27 -11.73 -5.68
CA LYS A 24 13.06 -13.04 -5.04
C LYS A 24 13.71 -13.13 -3.67
N SER A 25 14.99 -12.74 -3.56
CA SER A 25 15.71 -12.71 -2.29
C SER A 25 15.01 -11.81 -1.26
N LEU A 26 14.51 -10.65 -1.70
CA LEU A 26 13.78 -9.73 -0.83
C LEU A 26 12.41 -10.27 -0.41
N CYS A 27 11.65 -10.88 -1.34
CA CYS A 27 10.42 -11.63 -1.01
C CYS A 27 10.70 -12.65 0.10
N ASP A 28 11.73 -13.49 -0.08
CA ASP A 28 11.99 -14.61 0.82
C ASP A 28 12.50 -14.12 2.17
N ARG A 29 13.28 -13.03 2.20
CA ARG A 29 13.67 -12.37 3.46
C ARG A 29 12.46 -11.81 4.20
N ILE A 30 11.61 -11.03 3.52
CA ILE A 30 10.39 -10.46 4.10
C ILE A 30 9.49 -11.58 4.65
N ARG A 31 9.29 -12.65 3.88
CA ARG A 31 8.51 -13.83 4.33
C ARG A 31 9.12 -14.48 5.56
N ASN A 32 10.42 -14.73 5.55
CA ASN A 32 11.10 -15.36 6.68
C ASN A 32 11.01 -14.47 7.93
N ASP A 33 11.15 -13.16 7.77
CA ASP A 33 11.01 -12.21 8.86
C ASP A 33 9.58 -12.26 9.41
N ILE A 34 8.54 -12.14 8.57
CA ILE A 34 7.13 -12.23 8.98
C ILE A 34 6.84 -13.54 9.73
N LEU A 35 7.24 -14.66 9.14
CA LEU A 35 6.99 -16.00 9.68
C LEU A 35 7.73 -16.26 10.99
N ARG A 36 8.93 -15.68 11.18
CA ARG A 36 9.76 -15.88 12.38
C ARG A 36 9.38 -14.96 13.53
N ASN A 37 9.06 -13.70 13.24
CA ASN A 37 8.83 -12.69 14.27
C ASN A 37 7.35 -12.54 14.65
N GLY A 38 6.45 -13.26 13.97
CA GLY A 38 5.07 -13.50 14.39
C GLY A 38 4.13 -12.29 14.33
N ARG A 39 4.63 -11.05 14.38
CA ARG A 39 3.85 -9.81 14.30
C ARG A 39 4.74 -8.62 13.90
N TYR A 40 4.91 -8.34 12.61
CA TYR A 40 5.29 -6.99 12.22
C TYR A 40 4.08 -6.10 12.31
N GLY A 41 4.08 -5.11 13.20
CA GLY A 41 3.09 -4.02 13.09
C GLY A 41 3.28 -3.25 11.78
N TYR A 42 4.53 -3.03 11.39
CA TYR A 42 4.92 -2.18 10.27
C TYR A 42 6.36 -2.48 9.82
N LEU A 43 6.63 -2.50 8.52
CA LEU A 43 7.95 -2.63 7.90
C LEU A 43 8.05 -1.67 6.71
N ASP A 44 9.04 -0.77 6.74
CA ASP A 44 9.40 0.07 5.61
C ASP A 44 10.79 -0.28 5.10
N LEU A 45 10.92 -0.39 3.78
CA LEU A 45 12.16 -0.61 3.08
C LEU A 45 12.37 0.56 2.11
N HIS A 46 13.46 1.28 2.29
CA HIS A 46 13.81 2.43 1.46
C HIS A 46 14.78 2.06 0.34
N SER A 47 14.89 2.95 -0.65
CA SER A 47 15.82 2.84 -1.77
C SER A 47 15.62 1.57 -2.61
N ILE A 48 14.38 1.05 -2.66
CA ILE A 48 14.04 -0.09 -3.50
C ILE A 48 13.76 0.42 -4.92
N PRO A 49 14.50 0.01 -5.95
CA PRO A 49 14.27 0.48 -7.31
C PRO A 49 12.86 0.11 -7.80
N ALA A 50 12.24 0.97 -8.61
CA ALA A 50 10.88 0.74 -9.11
C ALA A 50 10.71 -0.56 -9.92
N GLY A 51 11.78 -1.04 -10.58
CA GLY A 51 11.78 -2.34 -11.26
C GLY A 51 11.69 -3.55 -10.32
N VAL A 52 11.92 -3.35 -9.01
CA VAL A 52 11.83 -4.39 -7.96
C VAL A 52 10.61 -4.14 -7.06
N GLY A 53 10.45 -2.92 -6.56
CA GLY A 53 9.44 -2.58 -5.55
C GLY A 53 8.01 -2.76 -6.06
N TYR A 54 7.72 -2.34 -7.29
CA TYR A 54 6.41 -2.50 -7.90
C TYR A 54 5.98 -3.97 -8.07
N PRO A 55 6.74 -4.85 -8.75
CA PRO A 55 6.35 -6.26 -8.87
C PRO A 55 6.39 -6.99 -7.53
N LEU A 56 7.27 -6.61 -6.60
CA LEU A 56 7.29 -7.15 -5.24
C LEU A 56 5.99 -6.86 -4.50
N ALA A 57 5.52 -5.61 -4.54
CA ALA A 57 4.28 -5.19 -3.88
C ALA A 57 3.06 -5.94 -4.42
N LYS A 58 2.96 -6.03 -5.76
CA LYS A 58 1.89 -6.78 -6.41
C LYS A 58 1.90 -8.26 -6.01
N ARG A 59 3.07 -8.91 -6.04
CA ARG A 59 3.21 -10.33 -5.71
C ARG A 59 2.91 -10.65 -4.25
N LEU A 60 3.31 -9.79 -3.32
CA LEU A 60 3.04 -10.02 -1.88
C LEU A 60 1.58 -9.75 -1.53
N CYS A 61 0.94 -8.76 -2.15
CA CYS A 61 -0.47 -8.48 -1.93
C CYS A 61 -1.39 -9.67 -2.24
N ASP A 62 -1.09 -10.41 -3.32
CA ASP A 62 -1.89 -11.56 -3.74
C ASP A 62 -1.75 -12.78 -2.81
N SER A 63 -0.65 -12.87 -2.04
CA SER A 63 -0.33 -14.05 -1.24
C SER A 63 -0.53 -13.88 0.27
N HIS A 64 -0.90 -12.68 0.75
CA HIS A 64 -0.84 -12.31 2.16
C HIS A 64 -2.02 -11.44 2.62
N ALA A 65 -2.32 -11.48 3.93
CA ALA A 65 -3.37 -10.68 4.56
C ALA A 65 -2.92 -9.24 4.85
N GLU A 66 -1.62 -9.00 4.76
CA GLU A 66 -0.92 -7.75 5.01
C GLU A 66 -1.19 -6.70 3.92
N ILE A 67 -1.20 -5.44 4.33
CA ILE A 67 -1.33 -4.29 3.43
C ILE A 67 0.05 -4.00 2.88
N THR A 68 0.20 -4.12 1.57
CA THR A 68 1.47 -3.91 0.87
C THR A 68 1.35 -2.70 -0.04
N THR A 69 2.29 -1.77 0.06
CA THR A 69 2.36 -0.59 -0.80
C THR A 69 3.80 -0.36 -1.29
N TYR A 70 3.92 0.33 -2.43
CA TYR A 70 5.19 0.79 -2.97
C TYR A 70 4.98 2.14 -3.65
N ASN A 71 5.82 3.13 -3.32
CA ASN A 71 5.82 4.45 -3.96
C ASN A 71 7.08 4.58 -4.83
N SER A 72 6.88 4.78 -6.13
CA SER A 72 7.97 4.85 -7.11
C SER A 72 8.77 6.14 -7.04
N LEU A 73 8.19 7.22 -6.49
CA LEU A 73 8.84 8.53 -6.41
C LEU A 73 9.90 8.56 -5.31
N ASN A 74 9.60 7.98 -4.15
CA ASN A 74 10.52 7.92 -3.01
C ASN A 74 11.22 6.56 -2.86
N CYS A 75 10.96 5.60 -3.76
CA CYS A 75 11.53 4.25 -3.75
C CYS A 75 11.29 3.51 -2.42
N MET A 76 10.10 3.68 -1.83
CA MET A 76 9.74 3.09 -0.54
C MET A 76 8.73 1.96 -0.72
N PHE A 77 9.08 0.78 -0.21
CA PHE A 77 8.19 -0.36 -0.08
C PHE A 77 7.74 -0.46 1.38
N SER A 78 6.43 -0.62 1.59
CA SER A 78 5.85 -0.73 2.92
C SER A 78 5.00 -1.99 3.04
N LEU A 79 5.09 -2.64 4.19
CA LEU A 79 4.28 -3.76 4.59
C LEU A 79 3.69 -3.48 5.97
N LYS A 80 2.36 -3.58 6.09
CA LYS A 80 1.63 -3.31 7.33
C LYS A 80 0.76 -4.49 7.68
N SER A 81 0.82 -4.96 8.92
CA SER A 81 -0.17 -5.95 9.40
C SER A 81 -1.41 -5.19 9.88
N PRO A 82 -2.58 -5.38 9.26
CA PRO A 82 -3.77 -4.66 9.65
C PRO A 82 -4.21 -5.08 11.06
N GLY A 83 -4.19 -4.12 11.98
CA GLY A 83 -4.77 -4.23 13.32
C GLY A 83 -6.30 -4.15 13.33
N TRP A 84 -6.88 -4.13 14.53
CA TRP A 84 -8.34 -4.01 14.69
C TRP A 84 -8.88 -2.66 14.16
N VAL A 85 -8.10 -1.58 14.29
CA VAL A 85 -8.48 -0.24 13.79
C VAL A 85 -8.65 -0.25 12.27
N HIS A 86 -7.73 -0.87 11.55
CA HIS A 86 -7.81 -1.04 10.09
C HIS A 86 -9.07 -1.78 9.67
N LYS A 87 -9.44 -2.84 10.41
CA LYS A 87 -10.68 -3.60 10.17
C LYS A 87 -11.93 -2.79 10.49
N ALA A 88 -11.87 -1.90 11.48
CA ALA A 88 -12.99 -1.06 11.86
C ALA A 88 -13.26 0.07 10.84
N ALA A 89 -12.26 0.49 10.06
CA ALA A 89 -12.37 1.57 9.09
C ALA A 89 -13.49 1.34 8.07
N TYR A 90 -13.55 0.14 7.48
CA TYR A 90 -14.58 -0.20 6.51
C TYR A 90 -15.97 -0.24 7.15
N SER A 91 -16.10 -0.86 8.33
CA SER A 91 -17.38 -0.92 9.04
C SER A 91 -17.87 0.47 9.44
N TRP A 92 -16.97 1.36 9.87
CA TRP A 92 -17.28 2.75 10.15
C TRP A 92 -17.77 3.48 8.90
N LEU A 93 -17.02 3.38 7.79
CA LEU A 93 -17.38 4.01 6.52
C LEU A 93 -18.73 3.53 6.01
N LEU A 94 -19.01 2.23 6.09
CA LEU A 94 -20.29 1.65 5.70
C LEU A 94 -21.45 2.21 6.53
N ASN A 95 -21.26 2.32 7.84
CA ASN A 95 -22.26 2.87 8.74
C ASN A 95 -22.51 4.37 8.47
N GLU A 96 -21.46 5.16 8.25
CA GLU A 96 -21.61 6.58 7.90
C GLU A 96 -22.28 6.78 6.54
N HIS A 97 -21.99 5.91 5.56
CA HIS A 97 -22.66 5.94 4.26
C HIS A 97 -24.17 5.64 4.37
N HIS A 98 -24.55 4.65 5.18
CA HIS A 98 -25.96 4.37 5.45
C HIS A 98 -26.67 5.54 6.15
N LYS A 99 -26.04 6.13 7.18
CA LYS A 99 -26.60 7.31 7.84
C LYS A 99 -26.77 8.49 6.88
N ALA A 100 -25.81 8.69 5.98
CA ALA A 100 -25.87 9.76 4.98
C ALA A 100 -27.02 9.56 3.98
N ARG A 101 -27.36 8.32 3.63
CA ARG A 101 -28.60 8.04 2.88
C ARG A 101 -29.84 8.30 3.74
N ASP A 102 -29.89 7.75 4.94
CA ASP A 102 -31.09 7.77 5.78
C ASP A 102 -31.44 9.18 6.27
N ASN A 103 -30.47 10.09 6.40
CA ASN A 103 -30.68 11.49 6.76
C ASN A 103 -30.93 12.41 5.54
N GLY A 104 -30.95 11.87 4.32
CA GLY A 104 -31.18 12.61 3.08
C GLY A 104 -29.99 13.41 2.56
N PHE A 105 -28.78 13.21 3.10
CA PHE A 105 -27.55 13.81 2.56
C PHE A 105 -27.18 13.20 1.19
N LEU A 106 -27.32 11.88 1.04
CA LEU A 106 -27.22 11.18 -0.24
C LEU A 106 -28.63 10.85 -0.74
N THR A 107 -28.86 11.13 -2.02
CA THR A 107 -29.99 10.56 -2.75
C THR A 107 -29.79 9.04 -2.95
N GLU A 108 -30.88 8.32 -3.26
CA GLU A 108 -30.79 6.89 -3.58
C GLU A 108 -29.83 6.63 -4.76
N SER A 109 -29.83 7.51 -5.77
CA SER A 109 -28.90 7.41 -6.92
C SER A 109 -27.46 7.56 -6.47
N GLU A 110 -27.14 8.60 -5.70
CA GLU A 110 -25.78 8.83 -5.19
C GLU A 110 -25.31 7.68 -4.29
N ASN A 111 -26.19 7.12 -3.45
CA ASN A 111 -25.86 5.96 -2.64
C ASN A 111 -25.51 4.73 -3.49
N MET A 112 -26.18 4.53 -4.63
CA MET A 112 -25.90 3.43 -5.56
C MET A 112 -24.67 3.69 -6.44
N GLU A 113 -24.36 4.95 -6.73
CA GLU A 113 -23.23 5.36 -7.58
C GLU A 113 -21.88 5.42 -6.85
N ASN A 114 -21.89 5.36 -5.52
CA ASN A 114 -20.71 5.44 -4.66
C ASN A 114 -20.41 4.14 -3.89
N PRO A 115 -20.15 3.00 -4.57
CA PRO A 115 -19.82 1.76 -3.89
C PRO A 115 -18.55 1.87 -3.03
N LEU A 116 -18.61 1.21 -1.88
CA LEU A 116 -17.55 1.13 -0.89
C LEU A 116 -16.75 -0.16 -1.06
N PHE A 117 -15.43 -0.08 -1.01
CA PHE A 117 -14.54 -1.24 -1.14
C PHE A 117 -13.69 -1.44 0.12
N ASP A 118 -13.63 -2.68 0.61
CA ASP A 118 -12.71 -3.10 1.68
C ASP A 118 -11.35 -3.50 1.08
N ARG A 119 -10.29 -2.89 1.59
CA ARG A 119 -8.89 -3.12 1.21
C ARG A 119 -8.59 -3.20 -0.29
N PRO A 120 -9.08 -2.23 -1.10
CA PRO A 120 -8.84 -2.21 -2.54
C PRO A 120 -7.37 -1.94 -2.86
N THR A 121 -6.95 -2.41 -4.03
CA THR A 121 -5.62 -2.19 -4.58
C THR A 121 -5.70 -1.25 -5.78
N PHE A 122 -4.70 -0.39 -5.93
CA PHE A 122 -4.59 0.59 -6.99
C PHE A 122 -3.21 0.51 -7.63
N ASP A 123 -3.20 0.42 -8.95
CA ASP A 123 -2.03 0.48 -9.81
C ASP A 123 -2.36 1.26 -11.10
N GLY A 124 -1.36 1.48 -11.95
CA GLY A 124 -1.56 2.23 -13.20
C GLY A 124 -1.78 3.74 -13.00
N PHE A 125 -1.16 4.32 -11.97
CA PHE A 125 -1.15 5.76 -11.76
C PHE A 125 -0.48 6.49 -12.95
N PRO A 126 -0.87 7.74 -13.24
CA PRO A 126 -0.22 8.54 -14.29
C PRO A 126 1.22 8.89 -13.90
N ALA A 127 1.98 9.39 -14.87
CA ALA A 127 3.33 9.91 -14.64
C ALA A 127 3.37 10.95 -13.52
N PRO A 128 4.39 10.95 -12.64
CA PRO A 128 5.57 10.07 -12.59
C PRO A 128 5.41 8.80 -11.71
N TYR A 129 4.17 8.37 -11.45
CA TYR A 129 3.84 7.31 -10.50
C TYR A 129 3.49 5.97 -11.15
N GLU A 130 3.84 5.75 -12.42
CA GLU A 130 3.40 4.59 -13.21
C GLU A 130 3.81 3.23 -12.59
N LYS A 131 4.82 3.26 -11.72
CA LYS A 131 5.31 2.09 -10.97
C LYS A 131 4.99 2.16 -9.48
N THR A 132 3.97 2.91 -9.09
CA THR A 132 3.42 2.93 -7.74
C THR A 132 2.35 1.86 -7.60
N TYR A 133 2.34 1.20 -6.46
CA TYR A 133 1.32 0.22 -6.07
C TYR A 133 0.78 0.59 -4.70
N LYS A 134 -0.53 0.75 -4.58
CA LYS A 134 -1.17 1.14 -3.32
C LYS A 134 -2.24 0.12 -2.95
N ARG A 135 -2.39 -0.12 -1.66
CA ARG A 135 -3.51 -0.84 -1.07
C ARG A 135 -3.97 0.00 0.10
N SER A 136 -5.25 0.39 0.08
CA SER A 136 -5.82 1.19 1.15
C SER A 136 -6.55 0.34 2.19
N ASP A 137 -7.00 0.94 3.29
CA ASP A 137 -7.91 0.27 4.22
C ASP A 137 -9.32 0.17 3.62
N CYS A 138 -9.85 1.27 3.09
CA CYS A 138 -11.08 1.26 2.30
C CYS A 138 -11.14 2.44 1.33
N CYS A 139 -12.09 2.40 0.39
CA CYS A 139 -12.32 3.52 -0.52
C CYS A 139 -13.79 3.64 -0.94
N ILE A 140 -14.11 4.80 -1.51
CA ILE A 140 -15.29 5.03 -2.34
C ILE A 140 -14.81 5.18 -3.78
N ARG A 141 -15.45 4.44 -4.70
CA ARG A 141 -15.11 4.49 -6.13
C ARG A 141 -16.38 4.62 -6.97
N PRO A 142 -16.41 5.44 -8.03
CA PRO A 142 -17.58 5.58 -8.88
C PRO A 142 -17.95 4.25 -9.54
N SER A 143 -19.25 3.97 -9.64
CA SER A 143 -19.77 2.78 -10.36
C SER A 143 -19.51 2.83 -11.87
N SER A 144 -19.20 4.01 -12.43
CA SER A 144 -19.04 4.27 -13.87
C SER A 144 -17.76 3.69 -14.52
N GLY A 145 -17.03 2.82 -13.83
CA GLY A 145 -15.95 2.01 -14.42
C GLY A 145 -14.53 2.59 -14.28
N GLY A 146 -14.34 3.62 -13.44
CA GLY A 146 -12.99 4.07 -13.07
C GLY A 146 -12.23 3.01 -12.26
N THR A 147 -10.92 2.88 -12.47
CA THR A 147 -10.04 2.03 -11.64
C THR A 147 -9.56 2.74 -10.38
N MET A 148 -9.54 4.08 -10.40
CA MET A 148 -9.07 4.93 -9.31
C MET A 148 -10.21 5.33 -8.35
N PRO A 149 -9.91 5.45 -7.05
CA PRO A 149 -10.89 5.84 -6.04
C PRO A 149 -11.17 7.35 -6.12
N SER A 150 -12.39 7.75 -5.75
CA SER A 150 -12.71 9.17 -5.51
C SER A 150 -12.31 9.59 -4.11
N ILE A 151 -12.50 8.70 -3.13
CA ILE A 151 -12.13 8.92 -1.74
C ILE A 151 -11.38 7.68 -1.25
N VAL A 152 -10.21 7.89 -0.67
CA VAL A 152 -9.45 6.85 0.02
C VAL A 152 -9.46 7.15 1.50
N MET A 153 -9.64 6.09 2.30
CA MET A 153 -9.46 6.16 3.73
C MET A 153 -8.31 5.26 4.13
N GLU A 154 -7.41 5.84 4.92
CA GLU A 154 -6.28 5.16 5.54
C GLU A 154 -6.36 5.41 7.03
N THR A 155 -6.19 4.36 7.81
CA THR A 155 -6.07 4.45 9.26
C THR A 155 -4.61 4.44 9.66
N GLY A 156 -4.26 5.36 10.57
CA GLY A 156 -2.98 5.32 11.25
C GLY A 156 -2.97 4.20 12.30
N GLY A 157 -1.84 3.49 12.40
CA GLY A 157 -1.60 2.50 13.46
C GLY A 157 -0.62 3.00 14.52
N PHE A 158 -0.42 2.20 15.57
CA PHE A 158 0.45 2.49 16.72
C PHE A 158 1.97 2.62 16.41
N GLY A 159 2.38 2.55 15.15
CA GLY A 159 3.80 2.56 14.75
C GLY A 159 4.14 3.39 13.52
N THR A 160 3.16 3.97 12.83
CA THR A 160 3.41 4.87 11.69
C THR A 160 3.37 6.30 12.22
N SER A 161 4.46 7.06 12.12
CA SER A 161 4.43 8.47 12.51
C SER A 161 3.42 9.21 11.64
N TYR A 162 2.77 10.23 12.20
CA TYR A 162 1.86 11.09 11.45
C TYR A 162 2.55 11.70 10.21
N GLU A 163 3.84 11.99 10.30
CA GLU A 163 4.66 12.50 9.21
C GLU A 163 4.82 11.48 8.06
N CYS A 164 4.95 10.19 8.36
CA CYS A 164 4.94 9.13 7.35
C CYS A 164 3.59 9.05 6.65
N LEU A 165 2.47 9.18 7.38
CA LEU A 165 1.13 9.21 6.79
C LEU A 165 0.94 10.45 5.89
N LEU A 166 1.43 11.62 6.30
CA LEU A 166 1.37 12.84 5.49
C LEU A 166 2.23 12.72 4.23
N SER A 167 3.43 12.16 4.34
CA SER A 167 4.31 11.93 3.20
C SER A 167 3.70 10.98 2.18
N ASP A 168 2.84 10.05 2.63
CA ASP A 168 2.14 9.11 1.76
C ASP A 168 0.95 9.72 1.02
N LYS A 169 0.50 10.92 1.42
CA LYS A 169 -0.51 11.71 0.67
C LYS A 169 0.04 12.35 -0.59
N ASN A 170 1.37 12.36 -0.78
CA ASN A 170 2.01 12.95 -1.96
C ASN A 170 1.92 12.00 -3.17
N LEU A 171 0.69 11.73 -3.60
CA LEU A 171 0.34 11.16 -4.90
C LEU A 171 -0.27 12.27 -5.76
#